data_AF-A0AAW0JPP3-F1
#
_entry.id   AF-A0AAW0JPP3-F1
#
_cell.length_a   1.000
_cell.length_b   1.000
_cell.length_c   1.000
_cell.angle_alpha   90.00
_cell.angle_beta   90.00
_cell.angle_gamma   90.00
#
_symmetry.space_group_name_H-M   'P 1'
#
loop_
_entity.id
_entity.type
_entity.pdbx_description
1 polymer ?
#
loop_
_entity_poly.entity_id
_entity_poly.type
_entity_poly.pdbx_seq_one_letter_code
_entity_poly.pdbx_strand_id
1 'polypeptide(L)'
;MSLLNYLPVYMVDTLITLLARLKYGDLTKYGIYRPPRGPFPHKNVTGRSPVIDVGTIGKIQNGEIEILNIEKNNVKFKNVTEKNFDAIVLATGYKSAANKCLKDYKNALNGDGMPKNRMPEHWRGEKGLYCAGLSRRGLFGVSMDAMAIANDINKVITSKK
;
A
#
# COMPACT_ATOMS: atom_id res chain seq x y z
N MET A 1 4.63 11.53 -9.12
CA MET A 1 4.44 12.51 -8.02
C MET A 1 4.55 13.97 -8.47
N SER A 2 5.20 14.28 -9.60
CA SER A 2 5.38 15.68 -10.06
C SER A 2 4.10 16.52 -10.09
N LEU A 3 2.98 15.99 -10.60
CA LEU A 3 1.73 16.76 -10.71
C LEU A 3 1.12 17.17 -9.35
N LEU A 4 1.37 16.39 -8.28
CA LEU A 4 0.91 16.73 -6.92
C LEU A 4 1.66 17.90 -6.31
N ASN A 5 2.79 18.32 -6.90
CA ASN A 5 3.50 19.52 -6.46
C ASN A 5 2.82 20.81 -6.95
N TYR A 6 1.97 20.70 -7.98
CA TYR A 6 1.37 21.86 -8.66
C TYR A 6 -0.15 21.90 -8.59
N LEU A 7 -0.81 20.73 -8.45
CA LEU A 7 -2.27 20.63 -8.44
C LEU A 7 -2.79 20.00 -7.13
N PRO A 8 -3.99 20.40 -6.67
CA PRO A 8 -4.70 19.73 -5.59
C PRO A 8 -4.90 18.23 -5.87
N VAL A 9 -4.87 17.41 -4.81
CA VAL A 9 -4.99 15.94 -4.89
C VAL A 9 -6.22 15.50 -5.67
N TYR A 10 -7.38 16.14 -5.47
CA TYR A 10 -8.62 15.78 -6.16
C TYR A 10 -8.54 15.97 -7.68
N MET A 11 -7.82 17.00 -8.16
CA MET A 11 -7.62 17.23 -9.59
C MET A 11 -6.73 16.15 -10.20
N VAL A 12 -5.63 15.82 -9.52
CA VAL A 12 -4.71 14.77 -9.96
C VAL A 12 -5.42 13.42 -9.98
N ASP A 13 -6.16 13.07 -8.91
CA ASP A 13 -6.98 11.86 -8.84
C ASP A 13 -8.00 11.77 -9.98
N THR A 14 -8.71 12.87 -10.26
CA THR A 14 -9.70 12.92 -11.34
C THR A 14 -9.04 12.70 -12.70
N LEU A 15 -7.90 13.37 -12.95
CA LEU A 15 -7.16 13.23 -14.20
C LEU A 15 -6.67 11.79 -14.41
N ILE A 16 -6.00 11.18 -13.42
CA ILE A 16 -5.46 9.82 -13.59
C ILE A 16 -6.56 8.76 -13.70
N THR A 17 -7.69 8.96 -13.02
CA THR A 17 -8.83 8.04 -13.11
C THR A 17 -9.58 8.16 -14.44
N LEU A 18 -9.63 9.37 -15.02
CA LEU A 18 -10.11 9.61 -16.38
C LEU A 18 -9.18 8.95 -17.41
N LEU A 19 -7.88 9.21 -17.34
CA LEU A 19 -6.87 8.60 -18.23
C LEU A 19 -6.90 7.07 -18.16
N ALA A 20 -7.04 6.50 -16.95
CA ALA A 20 -7.20 5.07 -16.77
C ALA A 20 -8.50 4.54 -17.42
N ARG A 21 -9.60 5.29 -17.35
CA ARG A 21 -10.86 4.90 -18.01
C ARG A 21 -10.74 4.98 -19.54
N LEU A 22 -10.05 5.98 -20.07
CA LEU A 22 -9.80 6.10 -21.51
C LEU A 22 -8.90 4.97 -22.02
N LYS A 23 -7.85 4.62 -21.26
CA LYS A 23 -6.90 3.57 -21.64
C LYS A 23 -7.49 2.16 -21.55
N TYR A 24 -8.18 1.84 -20.45
CA TYR A 24 -8.60 0.48 -20.14
C TYR A 24 -10.09 0.21 -20.40
N GLY A 25 -10.89 1.25 -20.64
CA GLY A 25 -12.34 1.13 -20.76
C GLY A 25 -13.03 0.78 -19.45
N ASP A 26 -14.22 0.19 -19.56
CA ASP A 26 -14.97 -0.33 -18.41
C ASP A 26 -14.50 -1.75 -18.07
N LEU A 27 -13.91 -1.90 -16.88
CA LEU A 27 -13.39 -3.17 -16.37
C LEU A 27 -14.40 -3.90 -15.46
N THR A 28 -15.55 -3.31 -15.17
CA THR A 28 -16.57 -3.94 -14.31
C THR A 28 -17.13 -5.21 -14.93
N LYS A 29 -17.17 -5.28 -16.26
CA LYS A 29 -17.52 -6.49 -17.03
C LYS A 29 -16.57 -7.68 -16.81
N TYR A 30 -15.36 -7.42 -16.33
CA TYR A 30 -14.39 -8.44 -15.94
C TYR A 30 -14.33 -8.65 -14.41
N GLY A 31 -15.26 -8.07 -13.65
CA GLY A 31 -15.27 -8.18 -12.19
C GLY A 31 -14.25 -7.30 -11.46
N ILE A 32 -13.60 -6.35 -12.15
CA ILE A 32 -12.71 -5.36 -11.51
C ILE A 32 -13.51 -4.10 -11.18
N TYR A 33 -13.65 -3.84 -9.89
CA TYR A 33 -14.37 -2.66 -9.39
C TYR A 33 -13.40 -1.60 -8.88
N ARG A 34 -13.65 -0.35 -9.30
CA ARG A 34 -12.90 0.78 -8.79
C ARG A 34 -13.34 1.08 -7.35
N PRO A 35 -12.39 1.26 -6.40
CA PRO A 35 -12.74 1.71 -5.06
C PRO A 35 -13.47 3.07 -5.07
N PRO A 36 -14.35 3.36 -4.09
CA PRO A 36 -15.08 4.63 -4.03
C PRO A 36 -14.16 5.84 -3.79
N ARG A 37 -12.97 5.62 -3.23
CA ARG A 37 -11.96 6.66 -3.02
C ARG A 37 -10.97 6.67 -4.18
N GLY A 38 -10.52 7.86 -4.54
CA GLY A 38 -9.41 8.06 -5.48
C GLY A 38 -8.12 7.37 -5.03
N PRO A 39 -7.19 7.09 -5.96
CA PRO A 39 -5.99 6.33 -5.67
C PRO A 39 -5.08 6.94 -4.59
N PHE A 40 -4.95 8.27 -4.51
CA PHE A 40 -4.12 8.89 -3.46
C PHE A 40 -4.76 8.82 -2.06
N PRO A 41 -6.02 9.24 -1.83
CA PRO A 41 -6.71 9.04 -0.56
C PRO A 41 -6.79 7.57 -0.17
N HIS A 42 -7.04 6.66 -1.13
CA HIS A 42 -7.07 5.23 -0.85
C HIS A 42 -5.73 4.76 -0.29
N LYS A 43 -4.61 5.10 -0.94
CA LYS A 43 -3.27 4.77 -0.45
C LYS A 43 -2.99 5.35 0.94
N ASN A 44 -3.38 6.60 1.19
CA ASN A 44 -3.14 7.25 2.48
C ASN A 44 -3.92 6.58 3.62
N VAL A 45 -5.15 6.15 3.38
CA VAL A 45 -6.01 5.54 4.41
C VAL A 45 -5.68 4.05 4.61
N THR A 46 -5.50 3.29 3.54
CA THR A 46 -5.36 1.82 3.61
C THR A 46 -3.91 1.36 3.57
N GLY A 47 -2.98 2.23 3.17
CA GLY A 47 -1.60 1.86 2.85
C GLY A 47 -1.46 1.06 1.55
N ARG A 48 -2.56 0.83 0.81
CA ARG A 48 -2.55 0.04 -0.43
C ARG A 48 -2.32 0.95 -1.61
N SER A 49 -1.20 0.73 -2.31
CA SER A 49 -0.93 1.45 -3.55
C SER A 49 -1.79 0.87 -4.68
N PRO A 50 -2.26 1.70 -5.62
CA PRO A 50 -2.89 1.21 -6.85
C PRO A 50 -1.95 0.27 -7.62
N VAL A 51 -2.54 -0.67 -8.35
CA VAL A 51 -1.80 -1.63 -9.18
C VAL A 51 -1.15 -0.90 -10.36
N ILE A 52 0.12 -1.21 -10.62
CA ILE A 52 0.80 -0.82 -11.84
C ILE A 52 0.56 -1.94 -12.84
N ASP A 53 -0.17 -1.64 -13.91
CA ASP A 53 -0.42 -2.58 -14.98
C ASP A 53 0.75 -2.57 -15.98
N VAL A 54 1.29 -3.76 -16.25
CA VAL A 54 2.36 -4.00 -17.24
C VAL A 54 1.88 -4.93 -18.37
N GLY A 55 0.56 -5.05 -18.56
CA GLY A 55 -0.06 -5.92 -19.58
C GLY A 55 -1.10 -6.90 -19.02
N THR A 56 -1.30 -6.93 -17.70
CA THR A 56 -2.28 -7.80 -17.05
C THR A 56 -3.70 -7.50 -17.52
N ILE A 57 -4.06 -6.21 -17.64
CA ILE A 57 -5.39 -5.82 -18.15
C ILE A 57 -5.62 -6.31 -19.58
N GLY A 58 -4.61 -6.23 -20.45
CA GLY A 58 -4.71 -6.75 -21.82
C GLY A 58 -4.97 -8.25 -21.83
N LYS A 59 -4.25 -9.02 -21.01
CA LYS A 59 -4.47 -10.46 -20.85
C LYS A 59 -5.87 -10.81 -20.32
N ILE A 60 -6.40 -10.01 -19.41
CA ILE A 60 -7.79 -10.16 -18.93
C ILE A 60 -8.79 -9.90 -20.05
N GLN A 61 -8.57 -8.83 -20.83
CA GLN A 61 -9.43 -8.47 -21.95
C GLN A 61 -9.42 -9.53 -23.07
N ASN A 62 -8.28 -10.19 -23.29
CA ASN A 62 -8.10 -11.28 -24.24
C ASN A 62 -8.64 -12.64 -23.74
N GLY A 63 -9.05 -12.74 -22.47
CA GLY A 63 -9.51 -14.01 -21.87
C GLY A 63 -8.40 -14.96 -21.42
N GLU A 64 -7.14 -14.53 -21.46
CA GLU A 64 -5.99 -15.30 -20.96
C GLU A 64 -5.96 -15.36 -19.42
N ILE A 65 -6.54 -14.35 -18.76
CA ILE A 65 -6.68 -14.29 -17.30
C ILE A 65 -8.15 -14.10 -16.95
N GLU A 66 -8.70 -15.07 -16.21
CA GLU A 66 -10.06 -15.02 -15.69
C GLU A 66 -10.07 -14.51 -14.25
N ILE A 67 -10.96 -13.58 -13.94
CA ILE A 67 -11.15 -13.06 -12.59
C ILE A 67 -12.33 -13.79 -11.95
N LEU A 68 -12.06 -14.42 -10.82
CA LEU A 68 -13.06 -15.18 -10.07
C LEU A 68 -13.18 -14.63 -8.65
N ASN A 69 -14.42 -14.54 -8.15
CA ASN A 69 -14.69 -14.21 -6.76
C ASN A 69 -14.75 -15.51 -5.93
N ILE A 70 -14.04 -15.51 -4.80
CA ILE A 70 -14.02 -16.63 -3.84
C ILE A 70 -14.91 -16.26 -2.65
N GLU A 71 -15.85 -17.14 -2.29
CA GLU A 71 -16.67 -16.96 -1.08
C GLU A 71 -15.91 -17.38 0.20
N LYS A 72 -16.18 -16.68 1.30
CA LYS A 72 -15.50 -16.89 2.58
C LYS A 72 -15.75 -18.32 3.08
N ASN A 73 -14.67 -19.11 3.16
CA ASN A 73 -14.53 -20.46 3.73
C ASN A 73 -14.59 -21.66 2.78
N ASN A 74 -15.04 -21.51 1.54
CA ASN A 74 -14.96 -22.58 0.54
C ASN A 74 -14.51 -21.96 -0.79
N VAL A 75 -13.56 -22.58 -1.49
CA VAL A 75 -13.15 -22.14 -2.84
C VAL A 75 -14.26 -22.47 -3.84
N LYS A 76 -15.39 -21.80 -3.68
CA LYS A 76 -16.50 -21.81 -4.62
C LYS A 76 -16.41 -20.51 -5.40
N PHE A 77 -16.23 -20.65 -6.69
CA PHE A 77 -16.26 -19.52 -7.59
C PHE A 77 -17.70 -19.10 -7.77
N LYS A 78 -17.96 -17.80 -7.67
CA LYS A 78 -19.28 -17.21 -7.90
C LYS A 78 -19.74 -17.59 -9.32
N ASN A 79 -20.57 -18.63 -9.43
CA ASN A 79 -21.20 -19.19 -10.63
C ASN A 79 -20.51 -20.38 -11.35
N VAL A 80 -19.49 -21.06 -10.78
CA VAL A 80 -18.93 -22.31 -11.37
C VAL A 80 -18.64 -23.35 -10.30
N THR A 81 -19.16 -24.56 -10.52
CA THR A 81 -18.82 -25.82 -9.86
C THR A 81 -17.36 -26.17 -10.18
N GLU A 82 -16.47 -26.03 -9.18
CA GLU A 82 -15.12 -26.63 -9.07
C GLU A 82 -14.23 -26.62 -10.33
N LYS A 83 -13.09 -25.90 -10.27
CA LYS A 83 -12.03 -25.97 -11.28
C LYS A 83 -10.81 -26.69 -10.73
N ASN A 84 -10.19 -27.53 -11.56
CA ASN A 84 -8.89 -28.14 -11.26
C ASN A 84 -7.76 -27.17 -11.64
N PHE A 85 -6.75 -27.07 -10.78
CA PHE A 85 -5.55 -26.25 -11.01
C PHE A 85 -4.31 -27.08 -10.70
N ASP A 86 -3.28 -26.97 -11.55
CA ASP A 86 -1.99 -27.64 -11.32
C ASP A 86 -1.20 -27.02 -10.15
N ALA A 87 -1.44 -25.72 -9.89
CA ALA A 87 -0.78 -24.98 -8.83
C ALA A 87 -1.66 -23.85 -8.28
N ILE A 88 -1.47 -23.52 -7.00
CA ILE A 88 -2.10 -22.37 -6.33
C ILE A 88 -1.02 -21.47 -5.76
N VAL A 89 -1.03 -20.19 -6.13
CA VAL A 89 -0.09 -19.17 -5.64
C VAL A 89 -0.81 -18.17 -4.74
N LEU A 90 -0.46 -18.13 -3.45
CA LEU A 90 -1.04 -17.20 -2.49
C LEU A 90 -0.32 -15.85 -2.49
N ALA A 91 -0.74 -14.95 -3.38
CA ALA A 91 -0.23 -13.56 -3.45
C ALA A 91 -0.93 -12.60 -2.44
N THR A 92 -1.12 -13.04 -1.19
CA THR A 92 -1.94 -12.33 -0.18
C THR A 92 -1.16 -11.28 0.65
N GLY A 93 0.11 -11.04 0.31
CA GLY A 93 0.96 -10.03 0.93
C GLY A 93 1.75 -10.54 2.15
N TYR A 94 2.28 -9.61 2.94
CA TYR A 94 3.18 -9.89 4.06
C TYR A 94 2.67 -9.28 5.37
N LYS A 95 3.09 -9.87 6.50
CA LYS A 95 2.92 -9.32 7.84
C LYS A 95 4.29 -8.92 8.40
N SER A 96 4.33 -7.86 9.22
CA SER A 96 5.56 -7.44 9.88
C SER A 96 6.03 -8.49 10.88
N ALA A 97 7.33 -8.80 10.86
CA ALA A 97 7.98 -9.62 11.87
C ALA A 97 8.63 -8.78 12.99
N ALA A 98 8.52 -7.45 12.94
CA ALA A 98 9.28 -6.55 13.79
C ALA A 98 9.06 -6.80 15.29
N ASN A 99 7.83 -7.12 15.72
CA ASN A 99 7.50 -7.43 17.11
C ASN A 99 8.16 -8.73 17.62
N LYS A 100 8.56 -9.64 16.72
CA LYS A 100 9.29 -10.86 17.10
C LYS A 100 10.79 -10.59 17.31
N CYS A 101 11.34 -9.63 16.56
CA CYS A 101 12.76 -9.30 16.62
C CYS A 101 13.09 -8.27 17.70
N LEU A 102 12.14 -7.38 18.04
CA LEU A 102 12.32 -6.30 18.99
C LEU A 102 11.55 -6.59 20.29
N LYS A 103 12.25 -6.89 21.39
CA LYS A 103 11.64 -7.20 22.69
C LYS A 103 10.77 -6.05 23.21
N ASP A 104 11.30 -4.83 23.21
CA ASP A 104 10.60 -3.64 23.70
C ASP A 104 9.86 -2.89 22.58
N TYR A 105 9.21 -3.63 21.69
CA TYR A 105 8.57 -3.07 20.49
C TYR A 105 7.58 -1.96 20.81
N LYS A 106 6.91 -2.01 21.99
CA LYS A 106 5.93 -1.00 22.42
C LYS A 106 6.51 0.42 22.51
N ASN A 107 7.83 0.58 22.55
CA ASN A 107 8.47 1.89 22.52
C ASN A 107 8.28 2.58 21.15
N ALA A 108 8.06 1.85 20.05
CA ALA A 108 7.91 2.43 18.71
C ALA A 108 6.80 1.81 17.83
N LEU A 109 6.41 0.57 18.11
CA LEU A 109 5.53 -0.25 17.28
C LEU A 109 4.22 -0.60 17.98
N ASN A 110 3.17 -0.77 17.19
CA ASN A 110 1.86 -1.29 17.60
C ASN A 110 1.81 -2.83 17.51
N GLY A 111 0.65 -3.41 17.81
CA GLY A 111 0.45 -4.88 17.79
C GLY A 111 0.72 -5.54 16.43
N ASP A 112 0.59 -4.80 15.33
CA ASP A 112 0.82 -5.30 13.96
C ASP A 112 2.28 -5.18 13.51
N GLY A 113 3.19 -4.73 14.38
CA GLY A 113 4.59 -4.50 14.04
C GLY A 113 4.79 -3.31 13.12
N MET A 114 3.89 -2.34 13.17
CA MET A 114 3.91 -1.07 12.44
C MET A 114 4.12 0.09 13.41
N PRO A 115 4.52 1.30 12.98
CA PRO A 115 4.74 2.41 13.88
C PRO A 115 3.46 2.75 14.67
N LYS A 116 3.60 2.96 15.97
CA LYS A 116 2.45 3.24 16.86
C LYS A 116 1.94 4.67 16.71
N ASN A 117 2.83 5.60 16.38
CA ASN A 117 2.52 7.01 16.25
C ASN A 117 1.94 7.30 14.86
N ARG A 118 1.10 8.34 14.79
CA ARG A 118 0.50 8.80 13.53
C ARG A 118 1.43 9.74 12.78
N MET A 119 1.24 9.83 11.47
CA MET A 119 1.95 10.80 10.63
C MET A 119 1.59 12.23 11.07
N PRO A 120 2.53 13.21 11.06
CA PRO A 120 3.90 13.14 10.52
C PRO A 120 4.94 12.48 11.44
N GLU A 121 4.68 12.31 12.73
CA GLU A 121 5.69 11.87 13.71
C GLU A 121 5.82 10.35 13.87
N HIS A 122 5.14 9.58 13.02
CA HIS A 122 5.16 8.12 13.00
C HIS A 122 6.55 7.47 13.02
N TRP A 123 7.58 8.13 12.49
CA TRP A 123 8.96 7.65 12.46
C TRP A 123 9.66 7.70 13.84
N ARG A 124 9.16 8.49 14.81
CA ARG A 124 9.78 8.65 16.13
C ARG A 124 9.14 7.72 17.15
N GLY A 125 9.97 6.88 17.78
CA GLY A 125 9.62 6.11 18.98
C GLY A 125 10.21 6.71 20.25
N GLU A 126 10.06 5.99 21.35
CA GLU A 126 10.62 6.35 22.64
C GLU A 126 12.07 5.88 22.78
N LYS A 127 12.81 6.46 23.74
CA LYS A 127 14.17 6.04 24.13
C LYS A 127 15.17 5.98 22.97
N GLY A 128 15.04 6.91 22.00
CA GLY A 128 15.93 6.98 20.83
C GLY A 128 15.69 5.89 19.79
N LEU A 129 14.57 5.16 19.87
CA LEU A 129 14.17 4.20 18.86
C LEU A 129 13.42 4.91 17.72
N TYR A 130 13.69 4.52 16.48
CA TYR A 130 13.08 5.09 15.29
C TYR A 130 12.51 4.02 14.35
N CYS A 131 11.48 4.39 13.59
CA CYS A 131 10.86 3.57 12.55
C CYS A 131 11.17 4.17 11.17
N ALA A 132 12.09 3.57 10.41
CA ALA A 132 12.38 3.97 9.04
C ALA A 132 11.69 3.03 8.04
N GLY A 133 10.86 3.56 7.13
CA GLY A 133 10.29 2.79 6.03
C GLY A 133 9.12 1.88 6.39
N LEU A 134 8.66 1.93 7.64
CA LEU A 134 7.48 1.18 8.10
C LEU A 134 6.16 1.93 7.88
N SER A 135 6.17 3.04 7.15
CA SER A 135 4.98 3.88 6.92
C SER A 135 4.05 3.40 5.81
N ARG A 136 4.43 2.34 5.07
CA ARG A 136 3.72 1.83 3.86
C ARG A 136 3.58 2.87 2.75
N ARG A 137 4.43 3.91 2.75
CA ARG A 137 4.41 4.98 1.73
C ARG A 137 5.32 4.70 0.53
N GLY A 138 6.03 3.57 0.55
CA GLY A 138 7.03 3.20 -0.46
C GLY A 138 8.32 3.99 -0.30
N LEU A 139 9.18 3.98 -1.32
CA LEU A 139 10.52 4.58 -1.27
C LEU A 139 10.51 6.07 -0.91
N PHE A 140 9.50 6.81 -1.38
CA PHE A 140 9.34 8.23 -1.00
C PHE A 140 9.17 8.41 0.52
N GLY A 141 8.36 7.55 1.15
CA GLY A 141 8.21 7.58 2.60
C GLY A 141 9.48 7.20 3.34
N VAL A 142 10.19 6.18 2.85
CA VAL A 142 11.49 5.76 3.43
C VAL A 142 12.47 6.93 3.46
N SER A 143 12.56 7.69 2.36
CA SER A 143 13.41 8.88 2.26
C SER A 143 13.01 9.96 3.27
N MET A 144 11.71 10.25 3.38
CA MET A 144 11.19 11.19 4.39
C MET A 144 11.52 10.76 5.81
N ASP A 145 11.29 9.49 6.14
CA ASP A 145 11.56 8.94 7.47
C ASP A 145 13.06 9.06 7.79
N ALA A 146 13.93 8.66 6.86
CA ALA A 146 15.38 8.72 7.02
C ALA A 146 15.89 10.15 7.26
N MET A 147 15.40 11.13 6.50
CA MET A 147 15.76 12.55 6.70
C MET A 147 15.29 13.08 8.06
N ALA A 148 14.06 12.74 8.47
CA ALA A 148 13.53 13.18 9.76
C ALA A 148 14.32 12.59 10.94
N ILE A 149 14.66 11.30 10.87
CA ILE A 149 15.48 10.60 11.85
C ILE A 149 16.88 11.22 11.93
N ALA A 150 17.56 11.43 10.80
CA ALA A 150 18.89 12.02 10.77
C ALA A 150 18.91 13.43 11.39
N ASN A 151 17.92 14.26 11.06
CA ASN A 151 17.77 15.60 11.63
C ASN A 151 17.56 15.57 13.15
N ASP A 152 16.77 14.62 13.65
CA ASP A 152 16.57 14.47 15.09
C ASP A 152 17.83 14.02 15.83
N ILE A 153 18.51 13.01 15.29
CA ILE A 153 19.79 12.53 15.84
C ILE A 153 20.79 13.70 15.90
N ASN A 154 20.90 14.49 14.83
CA ASN A 154 21.78 15.64 14.81
C ASN A 154 21.43 16.65 15.91
N LYS A 155 20.14 16.99 16.07
CA LYS A 155 19.67 17.90 17.15
C LYS A 155 20.07 17.38 18.53
N VAL A 156 19.80 16.11 18.82
CA VAL A 156 20.12 15.47 20.11
C VAL A 156 21.63 15.45 20.39
N ILE A 157 22.46 15.26 19.37
CA ILE A 157 23.92 15.30 19.51
C ILE A 157 24.39 16.73 19.76
N THR A 158 23.88 17.71 19.01
CA THR A 158 24.28 19.12 19.16
C THR A 158 23.82 19.75 20.46
N SER A 159 22.66 19.37 21.00
CA SER A 159 22.14 19.92 22.27
C SER A 159 22.86 19.36 23.51
N LYS A 160 23.74 18.37 23.33
CA LYS A 160 24.58 17.81 24.40
C LYS A 160 25.98 18.44 24.46
N LYS A 161 26.32 19.31 23.50
CA LYS A 161 27.50 20.15 23.52
C LYS A 161 27.17 21.48 24.19
#